data_AF-S2F7R8-F1
#
_entry.id   AF-S2F7R8-F1
#
_cell.length_a   1.000
_cell.length_b   1.000
_cell.length_c   1.000
_cell.angle_alpha   90.00
_cell.angle_beta   90.00
_cell.angle_gamma   90.00
#
_symmetry.space_group_name_H-M   'P 1'
#
loop_
_entity.id
_entity.type
_entity.pdbx_description
1 polymer ?
#
loop_
_entity_poly.entity_id
_entity_poly.type
_entity_poly.pdbx_seq_one_letter_code
_entity_poly.pdbx_strand_id
1 'polypeptide(L)'
;MASRRKTLTLDDLLNIAMKMPFWANLVIASGSFAFLRYYGGSELPTMSMTPGSELGPAIAQQILRLFAFIGQYVIPPVFLLGGILGWTQRIVRARKFSRIGSAKEPGIAIRNLTWEQFENMVGEAFRKQGFTVQETDKGPDGGVDLVLRKSREVFLVQCKQWRASKVGVQVVRELYGVMSARGATGGFVVTSGAFTSDAWKFAKETNLQLIDGKRLIQWFQQPDLGRVTLPAEDSLGVTDRTIVSQVAPAPAPAAGDVPKECPPSSHSNNSPLCPRCGGGMTARYPRSTNGGIASSVFLGCLNFPSCRGTRSLEPESVY
;
A
#
# COMPACT_ATOMS: atom_id res chain seq x y z
N MET A 1 2.13 30.76 19.09
CA MET A 1 1.09 29.72 19.30
C MET A 1 1.52 28.85 20.47
N ALA A 2 0.82 28.96 21.60
CA ALA A 2 1.15 28.23 22.82
C ALA A 2 0.90 26.72 22.62
N SER A 3 1.96 25.91 22.73
CA SER A 3 1.87 24.46 22.80
C SER A 3 1.03 24.07 24.01
N ARG A 4 -0.23 23.71 23.77
CA ARG A 4 -1.16 23.18 24.79
C ARG A 4 -0.56 21.86 25.28
N ARG A 5 0.02 21.85 26.49
CA ARG A 5 0.50 20.62 27.15
C ARG A 5 -0.67 19.64 27.21
N LYS A 6 -0.68 18.66 26.30
CA LYS A 6 -1.64 17.54 26.37
C LYS A 6 -1.29 16.76 27.62
N THR A 7 -2.20 16.77 28.60
CA THR A 7 -2.14 15.86 29.74
C THR A 7 -2.20 14.44 29.19
N LEU A 8 -1.12 13.68 29.32
CA LEU A 8 -1.07 12.27 28.94
C LEU A 8 -2.14 11.52 29.74
N THR A 9 -3.23 11.12 29.08
CA THR A 9 -4.24 10.26 29.69
C THR A 9 -3.72 8.82 29.74
N LEU A 10 -4.31 8.00 30.61
CA LEU A 10 -4.00 6.56 30.65
C LEU A 10 -4.28 5.88 29.30
N ASP A 11 -5.27 6.37 28.55
CA ASP A 11 -5.59 5.88 27.21
C ASP A 11 -4.49 6.19 26.19
N ASP A 12 -3.86 7.37 26.27
CA ASP A 12 -2.73 7.73 25.43
C ASP A 12 -1.51 6.84 25.73
N LEU A 13 -1.25 6.57 27.02
CA LEU A 13 -0.19 5.65 27.44
C LEU A 13 -0.45 4.23 26.95
N LEU A 14 -1.69 3.75 27.04
CA LEU A 14 -2.07 2.42 26.55
C LEU A 14 -1.92 2.33 25.03
N ASN A 15 -2.36 3.35 24.29
CA ASN A 15 -2.22 3.42 22.83
C ASN A 15 -0.74 3.43 22.40
N ILE A 16 0.12 4.11 23.15
CA ILE A 16 1.57 4.10 22.92
C ILE A 16 2.14 2.71 23.24
N ALA A 17 1.77 2.11 24.37
CA ALA A 17 2.20 0.76 24.77
C ALA A 17 1.82 -0.31 23.74
N MET A 18 0.61 -0.24 23.17
CA MET A 18 0.14 -1.19 22.13
C MET A 18 0.94 -1.10 20.83
N LYS A 19 1.57 0.04 20.52
CA LYS A 19 2.37 0.23 19.29
C LYS A 19 3.81 -0.26 19.43
N MET A 20 4.32 -0.41 20.66
CA MET A 20 5.69 -0.82 20.93
C MET A 20 5.89 -2.34 20.85
N PRO A 21 7.09 -2.82 20.51
CA PRO A 21 7.39 -4.25 20.54
C PRO A 21 7.32 -4.77 21.98
N PHE A 22 6.91 -6.04 22.15
CA PHE A 22 6.69 -6.65 23.47
C PHE A 22 7.91 -6.52 24.40
N TRP A 23 9.12 -6.70 23.87
CA TRP A 23 10.35 -6.58 24.65
C TRP A 23 10.57 -5.16 25.20
N ALA A 24 10.21 -4.12 24.44
CA ALA A 24 10.33 -2.74 24.90
C ALA A 24 9.34 -2.43 26.02
N ASN A 25 8.10 -2.93 25.90
CA ASN A 25 7.11 -2.84 26.99
C ASN A 25 7.60 -3.56 28.26
N LEU A 26 8.23 -4.73 28.12
CA LEU A 26 8.78 -5.48 29.25
C LEU A 26 9.94 -4.72 29.94
N VAL A 27 10.83 -4.11 29.16
CA VAL A 27 11.93 -3.28 29.69
C VAL A 27 11.39 -2.04 30.40
N ILE A 28 10.40 -1.35 29.84
CA ILE A 28 9.78 -0.17 30.47
C ILE A 28 9.02 -0.57 31.75
N ALA A 29 8.29 -1.68 31.74
CA ALA A 29 7.60 -2.18 32.92
C ALA A 29 8.58 -2.53 34.04
N SER A 30 9.67 -3.25 33.72
CA SER A 30 10.71 -3.63 34.68
C SER A 30 11.47 -2.40 35.22
N GLY A 31 11.87 -1.48 34.34
CA GLY A 31 12.58 -0.26 34.70
C GLY A 31 11.74 0.70 35.55
N SER A 32 10.47 0.90 35.18
CA SER A 32 9.55 1.73 35.97
C SER A 32 9.28 1.12 37.35
N PHE A 33 9.07 -0.19 37.44
CA PHE A 33 8.91 -0.89 38.72
C PHE A 33 10.15 -0.74 39.61
N ALA A 34 11.35 -1.00 39.07
CA ALA A 34 12.60 -0.89 39.82
C ALA A 34 12.85 0.55 40.32
N PHE A 35 12.61 1.54 39.46
CA PHE A 35 12.78 2.96 39.80
C PHE A 35 11.78 3.42 40.88
N LEU A 36 10.50 3.10 40.72
CA LEU A 36 9.46 3.46 41.68
C LEU A 36 9.64 2.74 43.02
N ARG A 37 10.09 1.48 43.00
CA ARG A 37 10.44 0.72 44.21
C ARG A 37 11.65 1.32 44.94
N TYR A 38 12.67 1.77 44.21
CA TYR A 38 13.85 2.42 44.79
C TYR A 38 13.49 3.75 45.49
N TYR A 39 12.63 4.57 44.88
CA TYR A 39 12.24 5.87 45.44
C TYR A 39 11.10 5.80 46.48
N GLY A 40 10.13 4.90 46.29
CA GLY A 40 8.92 4.80 47.11
C GLY A 40 9.08 3.90 48.35
N GLY A 41 10.05 2.99 48.34
CA GLY A 41 10.19 1.97 49.39
C GLY A 41 9.07 0.93 49.36
N SER A 42 9.16 -0.09 50.23
CA SER A 42 8.17 -1.18 50.35
C SER A 42 7.14 -0.94 51.45
N GLU A 43 7.28 0.13 52.22
CA GLU A 43 6.43 0.41 53.38
C GLU A 43 5.55 1.63 53.15
N LEU A 44 4.34 1.60 53.69
CA LEU A 44 3.43 2.75 53.67
C LEU A 44 4.12 3.92 54.39
N PRO A 45 4.14 5.14 53.80
CA PRO A 45 4.75 6.28 54.45
C PRO A 45 4.07 6.55 55.79
N THR A 46 4.78 6.30 56.89
CA THR A 46 4.30 6.65 58.23
C THR A 46 4.47 8.16 58.43
N MET A 47 3.44 8.82 58.96
CA MET A 47 3.52 10.26 59.24
C MET A 47 4.46 10.46 60.44
N SER A 48 5.68 10.94 60.17
CA SER A 48 6.57 11.43 61.23
C SER A 48 6.22 12.88 61.58
N MET A 49 6.10 13.15 62.89
CA MET A 49 5.91 14.50 63.42
C MET A 49 7.13 15.35 63.05
N THR A 50 6.97 16.32 62.14
CA THR A 50 8.07 17.17 61.64
C THR A 50 7.89 18.59 62.18
N PRO A 51 8.93 19.23 62.75
CA PRO A 51 8.83 20.60 63.29
C PRO A 51 8.49 21.64 62.21
N GLY A 52 7.77 22.71 62.63
CA GLY A 52 7.00 23.58 61.74
C GLY A 52 7.75 24.40 60.69
N SER A 53 9.09 24.50 60.72
CA SER A 53 9.87 25.23 59.72
C SER A 53 10.13 24.46 58.42
N GLU A 54 9.97 23.13 58.44
CA GLU A 54 10.26 22.22 57.30
C GLU A 54 8.98 21.53 56.77
N LEU A 55 7.81 22.01 57.18
CA LEU A 55 6.52 21.37 56.90
C LEU A 55 6.22 21.26 55.39
N GLY A 56 6.53 22.31 54.64
CA GLY A 56 6.31 22.38 53.18
C GLY A 56 7.07 21.31 52.38
N PRO A 57 8.42 21.27 52.44
CA PRO A 57 9.20 20.27 51.71
C PRO A 57 8.93 18.83 52.20
N ALA A 58 8.66 18.64 53.50
CA ALA A 58 8.30 17.32 54.04
C ALA A 58 6.96 16.79 53.48
N ILE A 59 5.93 17.64 53.41
CA ILE A 59 4.63 17.27 52.81
C ILE A 59 4.79 16.98 51.32
N ALA A 60 5.54 17.81 50.59
CA ALA A 60 5.80 17.58 49.17
C ALA A 60 6.50 16.24 48.92
N GLN A 61 7.51 15.90 49.73
CA GLN A 61 8.24 14.63 49.64
C GLN A 61 7.36 13.42 50.00
N GLN A 62 6.47 13.56 50.99
CA GLN A 62 5.51 12.52 51.36
C GLN A 62 4.49 12.27 50.25
N ILE A 63 3.94 13.33 49.65
CA ILE A 63 3.03 13.23 48.50
C ILE A 63 3.74 12.52 47.34
N LEU A 64 4.98 12.90 47.02
CA LEU A 64 5.78 12.29 45.96
C LEU A 64 6.04 10.79 46.21
N ARG A 65 6.35 10.42 47.46
CA ARG A 65 6.50 9.01 47.87
C ARG A 65 5.20 8.23 47.75
N LEU A 66 4.06 8.82 48.12
CA LEU A 66 2.75 8.19 47.99
C LEU A 66 2.39 7.95 46.51
N PHE A 67 2.62 8.94 45.64
CA PHE A 67 2.46 8.77 44.19
C PHE A 67 3.40 7.71 43.62
N ALA A 68 4.65 7.64 44.09
CA ALA A 68 5.59 6.60 43.69
C ALA A 68 5.13 5.21 44.12
N PHE A 69 4.62 5.08 45.35
CA PHE A 69 4.09 3.83 45.91
C PHE A 69 2.85 3.34 45.15
N ILE A 70 1.93 4.23 44.78
CA ILE A 70 0.76 3.87 43.96
C ILE A 70 1.19 3.56 42.52
N GLY A 71 2.07 4.39 41.95
CA GLY A 71 2.57 4.26 40.60
C GLY A 71 3.26 2.91 40.33
N GLN A 72 3.95 2.35 41.33
CA GLN A 72 4.63 1.05 41.20
C GLN A 72 3.66 -0.10 40.90
N TYR A 73 2.39 0.01 41.32
CA TYR A 73 1.36 -1.01 41.11
C TYR A 73 0.47 -0.73 39.91
N VAL A 74 0.44 0.50 39.40
CA VAL A 74 -0.41 0.87 38.25
C VAL A 74 0.38 0.84 36.94
N ILE A 75 1.59 1.41 36.92
CA ILE A 75 2.36 1.60 35.69
C ILE A 75 2.82 0.26 35.09
N PRO A 76 3.46 -0.67 35.84
CA PRO A 76 3.94 -1.92 35.25
C PRO A 76 2.84 -2.81 34.67
N PRO A 77 1.67 -3.02 35.34
CA PRO A 77 0.58 -3.77 34.74
C PRO A 77 0.01 -3.13 33.47
N VAL A 78 -0.08 -1.80 33.39
CA VAL A 78 -0.56 -1.10 32.18
C VAL A 78 0.36 -1.38 30.99
N PHE A 79 1.67 -1.30 31.18
CA PHE A 79 2.64 -1.62 30.11
C PHE A 79 2.67 -3.12 29.77
N LEU A 80 2.53 -4.02 30.75
CA LEU A 80 2.45 -5.46 30.50
C LEU A 80 1.18 -5.83 29.74
N LEU A 81 0.01 -5.33 30.15
CA LEU A 81 -1.27 -5.54 29.47
C LEU A 81 -1.26 -4.95 28.06
N GLY A 82 -0.75 -3.73 27.89
CA GLY A 82 -0.56 -3.12 26.57
C GLY A 82 0.37 -3.94 25.67
N GLY A 83 1.45 -4.50 26.22
CA GLY A 83 2.35 -5.39 25.52
C GLY A 83 1.70 -6.72 25.09
N ILE A 84 0.92 -7.35 25.97
CA ILE A 84 0.20 -8.61 25.69
C ILE A 84 -0.89 -8.38 24.64
N LEU A 85 -1.70 -7.32 24.78
CA LEU A 85 -2.75 -6.98 23.82
C LEU A 85 -2.14 -6.61 22.45
N GLY A 86 -1.06 -5.83 22.43
CA GLY A 86 -0.32 -5.51 21.19
C GLY A 86 0.28 -6.75 20.52
N TRP A 87 0.88 -7.65 21.31
CA TRP A 87 1.48 -8.89 20.80
C TRP A 87 0.44 -9.87 20.26
N THR A 88 -0.67 -10.06 20.98
CA THR A 88 -1.77 -10.93 20.53
C THR A 88 -2.43 -10.39 19.27
N GLN A 89 -2.68 -9.08 19.17
CA GLN A 89 -3.16 -8.47 17.92
C GLN A 89 -2.18 -8.67 16.77
N ARG A 90 -0.86 -8.51 17.00
CA ARG A 90 0.18 -8.72 15.97
C ARG A 90 0.23 -10.17 15.48
N ILE A 91 0.08 -11.14 16.39
CA ILE A 91 0.04 -12.57 16.05
C ILE A 91 -1.27 -12.93 15.32
N VAL A 92 -2.41 -12.43 15.79
CA VAL A 92 -3.71 -12.70 15.18
C VAL A 92 -3.80 -12.09 13.77
N ARG A 93 -3.26 -10.88 13.55
CA ARG A 93 -3.13 -10.25 12.21
C ARG A 93 -2.32 -11.15 11.26
N ALA A 94 -1.18 -11.67 11.71
CA ALA A 94 -0.36 -12.57 10.90
C ALA A 94 -1.06 -13.90 10.57
N ARG A 95 -1.89 -14.44 11.47
CA ARG A 95 -2.62 -15.70 11.28
C ARG A 95 -3.80 -15.59 10.30
N LYS A 96 -4.47 -14.44 10.20
CA LYS A 96 -5.63 -14.25 9.30
C LYS A 96 -5.25 -14.33 7.82
N PHE A 97 -4.02 -13.91 7.48
CA PHE A 97 -3.45 -13.99 6.13
C PHE A 97 -3.23 -15.43 5.65
N SER A 98 -2.72 -16.31 6.51
CA SER A 98 -2.39 -17.69 6.12
C SER A 98 -3.62 -18.54 5.76
N ARG A 99 -4.80 -18.21 6.28
CA ARG A 99 -6.04 -18.94 5.95
C ARG A 99 -6.57 -18.63 4.54
N ILE A 100 -6.28 -17.44 4.00
CA ILE A 100 -6.74 -17.05 2.66
C ILE A 100 -5.82 -17.63 1.58
N GLY A 101 -4.50 -17.69 1.84
CA GLY A 101 -3.54 -18.29 0.91
C GLY A 101 -3.67 -19.80 0.75
N SER A 102 -4.18 -20.51 1.76
CA SER A 102 -4.43 -21.96 1.71
C SER A 102 -5.85 -22.34 1.27
N ALA A 103 -6.70 -21.36 0.93
CA ALA A 103 -8.04 -21.65 0.43
C ALA A 103 -7.96 -22.32 -0.95
N LYS A 104 -8.82 -23.33 -1.18
CA LYS A 104 -8.89 -24.09 -2.44
C LYS A 104 -9.14 -23.21 -3.68
N GLU A 105 -9.73 -22.02 -3.47
CA GLU A 105 -9.98 -20.99 -4.48
C GLU A 105 -9.69 -19.57 -3.94
N PRO A 106 -8.43 -19.10 -3.98
CA PRO A 106 -8.03 -17.82 -3.38
C PRO A 106 -8.71 -16.62 -4.08
N GLY A 107 -9.02 -16.72 -5.38
CA GLY A 107 -9.72 -15.67 -6.11
C GLY A 107 -11.15 -15.40 -5.61
N ILE A 108 -11.88 -16.42 -5.18
CA ILE A 108 -13.23 -16.27 -4.61
C ILE A 108 -13.14 -15.78 -3.17
N ALA A 109 -12.17 -16.29 -2.40
CA ALA A 109 -11.93 -15.84 -1.02
C ALA A 109 -11.59 -14.35 -0.95
N ILE A 110 -10.72 -13.86 -1.85
CA ILE A 110 -10.35 -12.43 -1.94
C ILE A 110 -11.56 -11.58 -2.35
N ARG A 111 -12.42 -12.09 -3.23
CA ARG A 111 -13.66 -11.40 -3.59
C ARG A 111 -14.58 -11.33 -2.37
N ASN A 112 -14.78 -12.37 -1.57
CA ASN A 112 -15.72 -12.30 -0.46
C ASN A 112 -15.25 -11.45 0.76
N LEU A 113 -14.11 -10.77 0.69
CA LEU A 113 -13.62 -9.91 1.77
C LEU A 113 -14.35 -8.57 1.84
N THR A 114 -14.51 -8.04 3.05
CA THR A 114 -14.87 -6.63 3.21
C THR A 114 -13.73 -5.73 2.73
N TRP A 115 -14.03 -4.47 2.40
CA TRP A 115 -13.02 -3.51 1.94
C TRP A 115 -11.87 -3.34 2.97
N GLU A 116 -12.20 -3.24 4.27
CA GLU A 116 -11.19 -3.22 5.37
C GLU A 116 -10.34 -4.48 5.41
N GLN A 117 -10.96 -5.64 5.21
CA GLN A 117 -10.23 -6.91 5.24
C GLN A 117 -9.28 -7.03 4.07
N PHE A 118 -9.67 -6.52 2.90
CA PHE A 118 -8.82 -6.47 1.71
C PHE A 118 -7.61 -5.56 1.91
N GLU A 119 -7.81 -4.33 2.39
CA GLU A 119 -6.72 -3.39 2.69
C GLU A 119 -5.75 -3.93 3.73
N ASN A 120 -6.27 -4.48 4.83
CA ASN A 120 -5.47 -5.14 5.86
C ASN A 120 -4.66 -6.31 5.28
N MET A 121 -5.28 -7.11 4.42
CA MET A 121 -4.63 -8.25 3.79
C MET A 121 -3.50 -7.81 2.84
N VAL A 122 -3.73 -6.77 2.03
CA VAL A 122 -2.70 -6.17 1.17
C VAL A 122 -1.56 -5.61 2.01
N GLY A 123 -1.87 -4.91 3.10
CA GLY A 123 -0.89 -4.41 4.05
C GLY A 123 -0.02 -5.51 4.65
N GLU A 124 -0.61 -6.64 5.06
CA GLU A 124 0.13 -7.81 5.53
C GLU A 124 1.02 -8.43 4.45
N ALA A 125 0.60 -8.45 3.18
CA ALA A 125 1.43 -8.92 2.07
C ALA A 125 2.71 -8.07 1.94
N PHE A 126 2.59 -6.74 1.99
CA PHE A 126 3.72 -5.84 1.95
C PHE A 126 4.61 -5.95 3.21
N ARG A 127 4.02 -6.14 4.40
CA ARG A 127 4.78 -6.39 5.65
C ARG A 127 5.68 -7.63 5.51
N LYS A 128 5.18 -8.73 4.92
CA LYS A 128 5.97 -9.94 4.65
C LYS A 128 7.11 -9.72 3.67
N GLN A 129 6.98 -8.76 2.76
CA GLN A 129 8.03 -8.38 1.82
C GLN A 129 9.06 -7.40 2.42
N GLY A 130 8.95 -7.08 3.72
CA GLY A 130 9.91 -6.23 4.43
C GLY A 130 9.55 -4.75 4.45
N PHE A 131 8.35 -4.36 4.01
CA PHE A 131 7.89 -2.97 4.10
C PHE A 131 7.30 -2.68 5.49
N THR A 132 7.56 -1.48 6.00
CA THR A 132 6.82 -0.95 7.15
C THR A 132 5.53 -0.32 6.64
N VAL A 133 4.38 -0.85 7.05
CA VAL A 133 3.06 -0.44 6.55
C VAL A 133 2.31 0.36 7.61
N GLN A 134 1.96 1.60 7.27
CA GLN A 134 1.07 2.48 8.03
C GLN A 134 -0.27 2.58 7.30
N GLU A 135 -1.35 2.22 7.99
CA GLU A 135 -2.71 2.41 7.50
C GLU A 135 -3.06 3.89 7.65
N THR A 136 -3.64 4.48 6.60
CA THR A 136 -4.09 5.88 6.63
C THR A 136 -5.53 5.90 7.13
N ASP A 137 -5.86 6.85 8.00
CA ASP A 137 -7.25 7.07 8.36
C ASP A 137 -8.07 7.48 7.13
N LYS A 138 -9.39 7.29 7.17
CA LYS A 138 -10.29 7.75 6.10
C LYS A 138 -10.37 9.27 6.05
N GLY A 139 -9.32 9.90 5.54
CA GLY A 139 -9.21 11.33 5.35
C GLY A 139 -9.38 11.74 3.89
N PRO A 140 -9.32 13.05 3.59
CA PRO A 140 -9.30 13.60 2.23
C PRO A 140 -7.96 13.35 1.52
N ASP A 141 -7.30 12.23 1.81
CA ASP A 141 -5.92 11.91 1.41
C ASP A 141 -5.80 11.46 -0.06
N GLY A 142 -6.75 11.87 -0.90
CA GLY A 142 -6.74 11.55 -2.34
C GLY A 142 -6.94 10.06 -2.65
N GLY A 143 -7.46 9.29 -1.69
CA GLY A 143 -7.71 7.86 -1.83
C GLY A 143 -6.47 6.98 -1.64
N VAL A 144 -5.50 7.41 -0.83
CA VAL A 144 -4.39 6.56 -0.36
C VAL A 144 -4.86 5.76 0.84
N ASP A 145 -4.77 4.43 0.74
CA ASP A 145 -5.22 3.54 1.82
C ASP A 145 -4.05 3.14 2.72
N LEU A 146 -2.86 2.91 2.15
CA LEU A 146 -1.65 2.54 2.89
C LEU A 146 -0.45 3.39 2.50
N VAL A 147 0.38 3.71 3.48
CA VAL A 147 1.70 4.31 3.29
C VAL A 147 2.77 3.28 3.67
N LEU A 148 3.60 2.91 2.70
CA LEU A 148 4.71 1.99 2.91
C LEU A 148 6.01 2.78 3.08
N ARG A 149 6.87 2.28 3.97
CA ARG A 149 8.24 2.76 4.14
C ARG A 149 9.19 1.58 4.06
N LYS A 150 10.18 1.68 3.18
CA LYS A 150 11.33 0.77 3.13
C LYS A 150 12.58 1.63 3.13
N SER A 151 13.44 1.45 4.12
CA SER A 151 14.66 2.27 4.28
C SER A 151 14.34 3.77 4.37
N ARG A 152 14.68 4.56 3.34
CA ARG A 152 14.39 6.02 3.26
C ARG A 152 13.34 6.38 2.22
N GLU A 153 12.76 5.39 1.55
CA GLU A 153 11.79 5.59 0.47
C GLU A 153 10.37 5.47 1.00
N VAL A 154 9.48 6.29 0.45
CA VAL A 154 8.06 6.31 0.78
C VAL A 154 7.27 5.88 -0.44
N PHE A 155 6.39 4.90 -0.27
CA PHE A 155 5.50 4.43 -1.32
C PHE A 155 4.05 4.59 -0.88
N LEU A 156 3.18 4.97 -1.81
CA LEU A 156 1.75 5.10 -1.56
C LEU A 156 1.00 3.93 -2.19
N VAL A 157 0.03 3.38 -1.47
CA VAL A 157 -0.81 2.29 -1.98
C VAL A 157 -2.24 2.74 -2.04
N GLN A 158 -2.88 2.46 -3.17
CA GLN A 158 -4.32 2.58 -3.35
C GLN A 158 -4.90 1.21 -3.70
N CYS A 159 -5.79 0.74 -2.84
CA CYS A 159 -6.60 -0.45 -3.02
C CYS A 159 -7.92 -0.04 -3.68
N LYS A 160 -8.12 -0.42 -4.95
CA LYS A 160 -9.40 -0.17 -5.63
C LYS A 160 -10.30 -1.40 -5.68
N GLN A 161 -11.59 -1.10 -5.46
CA GLN A 161 -12.78 -1.94 -5.51
C GLN A 161 -12.55 -3.31 -6.18
N TRP A 162 -12.53 -4.35 -5.35
CA TRP A 162 -12.36 -5.75 -5.75
C TRP A 162 -13.53 -6.33 -6.57
N ARG A 163 -14.62 -5.56 -6.75
CA ARG A 163 -15.83 -5.98 -7.50
C ARG A 163 -15.86 -5.51 -8.95
N ALA A 164 -15.05 -4.53 -9.33
CA ALA A 164 -15.00 -4.06 -10.71
C ALA A 164 -14.16 -5.02 -11.56
N SER A 165 -14.68 -5.46 -12.70
CA SER A 165 -13.94 -6.38 -13.58
C SER A 165 -12.68 -5.74 -14.17
N LYS A 166 -12.67 -4.39 -14.35
CA LYS A 166 -11.56 -3.67 -14.97
C LYS A 166 -11.35 -2.28 -14.38
N VAL A 167 -10.15 -1.98 -13.91
CA VAL A 167 -9.74 -0.66 -13.38
C VAL A 167 -9.11 0.17 -14.49
N GLY A 168 -9.63 1.39 -14.68
CA GLY A 168 -9.18 2.32 -15.72
C GLY A 168 -7.95 3.16 -15.33
N VAL A 169 -7.36 3.83 -16.33
CA VAL A 169 -6.16 4.67 -16.19
C VAL A 169 -6.36 5.89 -15.27
N GLN A 170 -7.60 6.35 -15.11
CA GLN A 170 -7.91 7.51 -14.27
C GLN A 170 -7.42 7.33 -12.83
N VAL A 171 -7.69 6.17 -12.21
CA VAL A 171 -7.24 5.85 -10.84
C VAL A 171 -5.72 5.94 -10.74
N VAL A 172 -5.02 5.38 -11.73
CA VAL A 172 -3.55 5.35 -11.76
C VAL A 172 -2.99 6.78 -11.87
N ARG A 173 -3.62 7.65 -12.67
CA ARG A 173 -3.25 9.06 -12.80
C ARG A 173 -3.54 9.88 -11.55
N GLU A 174 -4.65 9.61 -10.87
CA GLU A 174 -5.00 10.25 -9.59
C GLU A 174 -3.92 9.93 -8.54
N LEU A 175 -3.56 8.66 -8.38
CA LEU A 175 -2.50 8.26 -7.45
C LEU A 175 -1.15 8.89 -7.82
N TYR A 176 -0.81 8.95 -9.11
CA TYR A 176 0.41 9.62 -9.58
C TYR A 176 0.46 11.10 -9.18
N GLY A 177 -0.67 11.80 -9.26
CA GLY A 177 -0.81 13.18 -8.80
C GLY A 177 -0.55 13.31 -7.29
N VAL A 178 -1.11 12.41 -6.49
CA VAL A 178 -0.89 12.39 -5.03
C VAL A 178 0.57 12.06 -4.69
N MET A 179 1.20 11.13 -5.40
CA MET A 179 2.61 10.82 -5.23
C MET A 179 3.50 12.03 -5.48
N SER A 180 3.24 12.75 -6.56
CA SER A 180 3.99 13.96 -6.92
C SER A 180 3.83 15.05 -5.86
N ALA A 181 2.60 15.22 -5.32
CA ALA A 181 2.33 16.20 -4.27
C ALA A 181 2.98 15.84 -2.91
N ARG A 182 3.09 14.54 -2.59
CA ARG A 182 3.66 14.06 -1.31
C ARG A 182 5.16 13.75 -1.37
N GLY A 183 5.79 13.85 -2.53
CA GLY A 183 7.19 13.48 -2.72
C GLY A 183 7.45 11.98 -2.50
N ALA A 184 6.49 11.12 -2.84
CA ALA A 184 6.65 9.68 -2.75
C ALA A 184 7.55 9.15 -3.88
N THR A 185 8.42 8.20 -3.56
CA THR A 185 9.37 7.59 -4.51
C THR A 185 8.64 6.75 -5.56
N GLY A 186 7.56 6.09 -5.17
CA GLY A 186 6.76 5.23 -6.03
C GLY A 186 5.37 4.98 -5.45
N GLY A 187 4.58 4.17 -6.15
CA GLY A 187 3.27 3.79 -5.65
C GLY A 187 2.74 2.48 -6.24
N PHE A 188 1.72 1.96 -5.58
CA PHE A 188 1.10 0.68 -5.89
C PHE A 188 -0.40 0.85 -6.04
N VAL A 189 -0.95 0.39 -7.16
CA VAL A 189 -2.40 0.25 -7.30
C VAL A 189 -2.74 -1.23 -7.25
N VAL A 190 -3.57 -1.61 -6.28
CA VAL A 190 -3.94 -3.00 -6.03
C VAL A 190 -5.41 -3.22 -6.30
N THR A 191 -5.74 -4.28 -7.04
CA THR A 191 -7.11 -4.71 -7.31
C THR A 191 -7.22 -6.23 -7.38
N SER A 192 -8.38 -6.81 -7.09
CA SER A 192 -8.65 -8.22 -7.35
C SER A 192 -9.13 -8.49 -8.79
N GLY A 193 -9.46 -7.43 -9.54
CA GLY A 193 -9.85 -7.48 -10.95
C GLY A 193 -8.65 -7.43 -11.88
N ALA A 194 -8.85 -6.85 -13.07
CA ALA A 194 -7.80 -6.58 -14.04
C ALA A 194 -7.63 -5.07 -14.28
N PHE A 195 -6.52 -4.65 -14.87
CA PHE A 195 -6.31 -3.27 -15.32
C PHE A 195 -6.56 -3.12 -16.83
N THR A 196 -6.89 -1.91 -17.27
CA THR A 196 -6.91 -1.59 -18.71
C THR A 196 -5.51 -1.57 -19.31
N SER A 197 -5.42 -1.78 -20.63
CA SER A 197 -4.15 -1.63 -21.37
C SER A 197 -3.53 -0.25 -21.17
N ASP A 198 -4.37 0.78 -21.09
CA ASP A 198 -3.92 2.16 -20.93
C ASP A 198 -3.37 2.41 -19.52
N ALA A 199 -3.95 1.77 -18.50
CA ALA A 199 -3.41 1.79 -17.15
C ALA A 199 -2.00 1.14 -17.11
N TRP A 200 -1.83 -0.01 -17.77
CA TRP A 200 -0.52 -0.66 -17.87
C TRP A 200 0.51 0.19 -18.62
N LYS A 201 0.14 0.83 -19.73
CA LYS A 201 1.04 1.73 -20.47
C LYS A 201 1.49 2.89 -19.60
N PHE A 202 0.55 3.56 -18.93
CA PHE A 202 0.85 4.68 -18.05
C PHE A 202 1.73 4.27 -16.85
N ALA A 203 1.47 3.10 -16.26
CA ALA A 203 2.29 2.59 -15.17
C ALA A 203 3.73 2.27 -15.60
N LYS A 204 3.95 1.79 -16.84
CA LYS A 204 5.31 1.54 -17.37
C LYS A 204 6.13 2.82 -17.56
N GLU A 205 5.48 3.94 -17.78
CA GLU A 205 6.11 5.25 -18.00
C GLU A 205 6.32 6.02 -16.69
N THR A 206 5.90 5.47 -15.55
CA THR A 206 5.93 6.13 -14.24
C THR A 206 6.46 5.19 -13.15
N ASN A 207 6.73 5.72 -11.96
CA ASN A 207 7.15 4.92 -10.80
C ASN A 207 5.96 4.21 -10.11
N LEU A 208 4.96 3.79 -10.90
CA LEU A 208 3.76 3.12 -10.43
C LEU A 208 3.78 1.64 -10.80
N GLN A 209 3.45 0.79 -9.84
CA GLN A 209 3.30 -0.65 -10.08
C GLN A 209 1.85 -1.07 -9.90
N LEU A 210 1.36 -1.86 -10.85
CA LEU A 210 0.00 -2.39 -10.84
C LEU A 210 0.01 -3.85 -10.40
N ILE A 211 -0.82 -4.16 -9.41
CA ILE A 211 -0.99 -5.51 -8.86
C ILE A 211 -2.43 -5.92 -9.09
N ASP A 212 -2.63 -6.78 -10.08
CA ASP A 212 -3.94 -7.33 -10.43
C ASP A 212 -4.27 -8.55 -9.56
N GLY A 213 -5.49 -9.07 -9.69
CA GLY A 213 -5.93 -10.20 -8.87
C GLY A 213 -5.08 -11.46 -9.08
N LYS A 214 -4.55 -11.66 -10.28
CA LYS A 214 -3.69 -12.82 -10.59
C LYS A 214 -2.35 -12.71 -9.85
N ARG A 215 -1.69 -11.56 -9.92
CA ARG A 215 -0.42 -11.30 -9.23
C ARG A 215 -0.61 -11.29 -7.71
N LEU A 216 -1.74 -10.77 -7.23
CA LEU A 216 -2.09 -10.80 -5.82
C LEU A 216 -2.24 -12.24 -5.31
N ILE A 217 -2.86 -13.15 -6.07
CA ILE A 217 -2.92 -14.59 -5.73
C ILE A 217 -1.52 -15.22 -5.66
N GLN A 218 -0.62 -14.86 -6.58
CA GLN A 218 0.76 -15.36 -6.56
C GLN A 218 1.50 -14.96 -5.28
N TRP A 219 1.26 -13.75 -4.75
CA TRP A 219 1.85 -13.32 -3.48
C TRP A 219 1.45 -14.20 -2.29
N PHE A 220 0.25 -14.81 -2.34
CA PHE A 220 -0.21 -15.72 -1.29
C PHE A 220 0.28 -17.16 -1.48
N GLN A 221 0.39 -17.62 -2.72
CA GLN A 221 0.78 -19.00 -3.03
C GLN A 221 2.30 -19.19 -2.97
N GLN A 222 3.07 -18.20 -3.42
CA GLN A 222 4.52 -18.27 -3.54
C GLN A 222 5.13 -16.93 -3.09
N PRO A 223 5.37 -16.75 -1.77
CA PRO A 223 5.86 -15.50 -1.20
C PRO A 223 7.17 -15.00 -1.82
N ASP A 224 8.02 -15.89 -2.33
CA ASP A 224 9.31 -15.56 -2.94
C ASP A 224 9.20 -15.05 -4.39
N LEU A 225 8.21 -15.51 -5.15
CA LEU A 225 7.96 -15.09 -6.54
C LEU A 225 7.16 -13.79 -6.64
N GLY A 226 6.53 -13.38 -5.54
CA GLY A 226 5.71 -12.18 -5.45
C GLY A 226 6.47 -10.89 -5.09
N ARG A 227 7.80 -10.94 -4.93
CA ARG A 227 8.54 -9.76 -4.46
C ARG A 227 8.35 -8.57 -5.41
N VAL A 228 7.98 -7.44 -4.80
CA VAL A 228 7.97 -6.16 -5.46
C VAL A 228 9.42 -5.74 -5.71
N THR A 229 9.84 -5.75 -6.97
CA THR A 229 11.13 -5.19 -7.38
C THR A 229 11.04 -3.69 -7.24
N LEU A 230 11.87 -3.10 -6.38
CA LEU A 230 11.96 -1.66 -6.26
C LEU A 230 12.86 -1.09 -7.37
N PRO A 231 12.56 0.11 -7.90
CA PRO A 231 13.39 0.75 -8.93
C PRO A 231 14.86 0.97 -8.53
N ALA A 232 15.19 0.89 -7.24
CA ALA A 232 16.52 1.18 -6.70
C ALA A 232 17.41 -0.05 -6.42
N GLU A 233 16.91 -1.29 -6.58
CA GLU A 233 17.68 -2.51 -6.22
C GLU A 233 18.58 -3.03 -7.36
N ASP A 234 18.52 -2.49 -8.58
CA ASP A 234 19.27 -3.01 -9.75
C ASP A 234 20.72 -2.51 -9.88
N SER A 235 21.21 -1.60 -9.02
CA SER A 235 22.55 -1.02 -9.19
C SER A 235 23.68 -1.60 -8.33
N LEU A 236 23.42 -2.55 -7.42
CA LEU A 236 24.48 -3.13 -6.56
C LEU A 236 24.20 -4.61 -6.25
N GLY A 237 24.80 -5.51 -7.04
CA GLY A 237 25.07 -6.88 -6.59
C GLY A 237 24.65 -8.00 -7.54
N VAL A 238 25.25 -8.10 -8.71
CA VAL A 238 25.43 -9.40 -9.38
C VAL A 238 26.90 -9.76 -9.34
N THR A 239 27.29 -10.52 -8.30
CA THR A 239 28.50 -11.33 -8.32
C THR A 239 28.14 -12.74 -7.85
N ASP A 240 28.07 -13.62 -8.85
CA ASP A 240 28.61 -14.98 -8.86
C ASP A 240 28.01 -16.01 -7.87
N ARG A 241 27.25 -17.00 -8.37
CA ARG A 241 27.76 -18.39 -8.60
C ARG A 241 26.69 -19.47 -8.79
N THR A 242 26.78 -20.12 -9.96
CA THR A 242 26.51 -21.56 -10.27
C THR A 242 25.03 -22.01 -10.26
N ILE A 243 24.45 -22.55 -11.34
CA ILE A 243 24.75 -23.86 -11.98
C ILE A 243 24.08 -23.96 -13.39
N VAL A 244 24.92 -24.27 -14.40
CA VAL A 244 24.73 -25.21 -15.55
C VAL A 244 23.73 -24.83 -16.66
N SER A 245 24.22 -24.43 -17.84
CA SER A 245 24.43 -25.25 -19.07
C SER A 245 23.08 -25.70 -19.69
N GLN A 246 22.70 -25.37 -20.93
CA GLN A 246 23.42 -25.57 -22.20
C GLN A 246 22.76 -24.68 -23.27
N VAL A 247 23.53 -23.93 -24.08
CA VAL A 247 23.35 -23.81 -25.55
C VAL A 247 24.71 -23.43 -26.15
N ALA A 248 25.18 -24.22 -27.11
CA ALA A 248 26.42 -24.02 -27.86
C ALA A 248 26.37 -22.80 -28.80
N PRO A 249 27.52 -22.26 -29.26
CA PRO A 249 27.61 -20.97 -29.93
C PRO A 249 27.24 -21.03 -31.42
N ALA A 250 26.50 -20.01 -31.88
CA ALA A 250 26.29 -19.73 -33.30
C ALA A 250 27.57 -19.13 -33.93
N PRO A 251 27.93 -19.48 -35.17
CA PRO A 251 29.06 -18.88 -35.88
C PRO A 251 28.75 -17.46 -36.38
N ALA A 252 29.77 -16.61 -36.39
CA ALA A 252 29.74 -15.20 -36.80
C ALA A 252 29.34 -15.00 -38.28
N PRO A 253 28.67 -13.88 -38.63
CA PRO A 253 28.32 -13.58 -40.01
C PRO A 253 29.45 -12.83 -40.73
N ALA A 254 29.71 -13.22 -41.98
CA ALA A 254 30.54 -12.49 -42.91
C ALA A 254 29.75 -11.33 -43.55
N ALA A 255 30.50 -10.28 -43.89
CA ALA A 255 30.06 -8.99 -44.41
C ALA A 255 29.28 -9.07 -45.74
N GLY A 256 28.37 -8.11 -45.95
CA GLY A 256 27.78 -7.82 -47.25
C GLY A 256 26.53 -6.93 -47.17
N ASP A 257 26.71 -5.67 -47.58
CA ASP A 257 25.73 -4.75 -48.18
C ASP A 257 24.69 -3.97 -47.32
N VAL A 258 24.62 -2.68 -47.66
CA VAL A 258 23.79 -1.56 -47.16
C VAL A 258 23.01 -1.02 -48.38
N PRO A 259 21.91 -0.23 -48.29
CA PRO A 259 20.85 -0.05 -47.28
C PRO A 259 19.42 -0.25 -47.88
N LYS A 260 18.37 -0.38 -47.04
CA LYS A 260 16.99 0.07 -47.39
C LYS A 260 16.03 0.13 -46.19
N GLU A 261 15.57 1.35 -45.91
CA GLU A 261 14.23 1.78 -45.46
C GLU A 261 13.58 1.22 -44.17
N CYS A 262 13.09 2.17 -43.36
CA CYS A 262 12.18 1.96 -42.24
C CYS A 262 10.89 1.26 -42.67
N PRO A 263 10.36 0.27 -41.91
CA PRO A 263 9.05 -0.27 -42.19
C PRO A 263 7.92 0.60 -41.59
N PRO A 264 6.81 0.79 -42.33
CA PRO A 264 5.63 1.51 -41.86
C PRO A 264 4.73 0.63 -40.99
N SER A 265 3.91 1.32 -40.19
CA SER A 265 2.80 0.81 -39.41
C SER A 265 1.87 -0.13 -40.21
N SER A 266 1.72 -1.36 -39.74
CA SER A 266 0.76 -2.34 -40.25
C SER A 266 -0.67 -1.92 -39.90
N HIS A 267 -1.36 -1.29 -40.85
CA HIS A 267 -2.82 -1.18 -40.84
C HIS A 267 -3.43 -2.53 -41.26
N SER A 268 -4.34 -3.05 -40.43
CA SER A 268 -5.20 -4.18 -40.78
C SER A 268 -6.13 -3.80 -41.94
N ASN A 269 -5.99 -4.50 -43.06
CA ASN A 269 -6.60 -4.26 -44.38
C ASN A 269 -8.12 -4.50 -44.49
N ASN A 270 -8.93 -4.19 -43.47
CA ASN A 270 -10.39 -4.28 -43.65
C ASN A 270 -11.22 -3.27 -42.83
N SER A 271 -10.63 -2.14 -42.43
CA SER A 271 -11.39 -1.06 -41.82
C SER A 271 -11.95 -0.12 -42.89
N PRO A 272 -13.26 0.19 -42.90
CA PRO A 272 -13.84 1.05 -43.92
C PRO A 272 -13.22 2.45 -43.87
N LEU A 273 -12.86 2.96 -45.05
CA LEU A 273 -12.29 4.29 -45.23
C LEU A 273 -13.36 5.39 -45.02
N CYS A 274 -12.89 6.58 -44.67
CA CYS A 274 -13.75 7.74 -44.45
C CYS A 274 -14.41 8.21 -45.75
N PRO A 275 -15.75 8.36 -45.80
CA PRO A 275 -16.47 8.78 -47.01
C PRO A 275 -16.19 10.24 -47.43
N ARG A 276 -15.56 11.05 -46.56
CA ARG A 276 -15.26 12.47 -46.84
C ARG A 276 -13.82 12.74 -47.28
N CYS A 277 -12.85 11.95 -46.85
CA CYS A 277 -11.43 12.23 -47.11
C CYS A 277 -10.61 10.99 -47.48
N GLY A 278 -11.22 9.81 -47.51
CA GLY A 278 -10.52 8.55 -47.75
C GLY A 278 -9.59 8.10 -46.63
N GLY A 279 -9.42 8.88 -45.55
CA GLY A 279 -8.55 8.52 -44.42
C GLY A 279 -9.10 7.38 -43.55
N GLY A 280 -8.22 6.79 -42.73
CA GLY A 280 -8.58 5.74 -41.78
C GLY A 280 -9.62 6.20 -40.75
N MET A 281 -10.42 5.25 -40.26
CA MET A 281 -11.47 5.50 -39.26
C MET A 281 -11.20 4.73 -37.96
N THR A 282 -11.70 5.24 -36.83
CA THR A 282 -11.59 4.64 -35.49
C THR A 282 -12.93 4.68 -34.77
N ALA A 283 -13.20 3.72 -33.89
CA ALA A 283 -14.46 3.62 -33.14
C ALA A 283 -14.59 4.73 -32.09
N ARG A 284 -15.77 5.35 -32.01
CA ARG A 284 -16.14 6.43 -31.09
C ARG A 284 -17.53 6.14 -30.50
N TYR A 285 -17.78 6.62 -29.29
CA TYR A 285 -19.08 6.53 -28.61
C TYR A 285 -19.69 7.92 -28.52
N PRO A 286 -20.98 8.11 -28.85
CA PRO A 286 -21.62 9.41 -28.69
C PRO A 286 -21.83 9.69 -27.20
N ARG A 287 -21.71 10.97 -26.81
CA ARG A 287 -22.17 11.43 -25.50
C ARG A 287 -23.70 11.33 -25.47
N SER A 288 -24.25 10.61 -24.50
CA SER A 288 -25.69 10.65 -24.24
C SER A 288 -26.08 12.02 -23.70
N THR A 289 -27.25 12.51 -24.12
CA THR A 289 -27.87 13.76 -23.63
C THR A 289 -28.12 13.76 -22.12
N ASN A 290 -28.14 12.59 -21.47
CA ASN A 290 -28.34 12.42 -20.02
C ASN A 290 -27.04 12.09 -19.24
N GLY A 291 -25.86 12.43 -19.77
CA GLY A 291 -24.59 12.26 -19.04
C GLY A 291 -24.07 10.81 -18.96
N GLY A 292 -24.73 9.85 -19.62
CA GLY A 292 -24.26 8.48 -19.81
C GLY A 292 -23.43 8.28 -21.08
N ILE A 293 -22.73 7.15 -21.19
CA ILE A 293 -22.12 6.68 -22.45
C ILE A 293 -23.21 5.92 -23.21
N ALA A 294 -23.59 6.37 -24.41
CA ALA A 294 -24.55 5.63 -25.23
C ALA A 294 -23.90 4.33 -25.76
N SER A 295 -24.66 3.24 -25.82
CA SER A 295 -24.17 1.92 -26.24
C SER A 295 -23.95 1.78 -27.75
N SER A 296 -24.30 2.80 -28.54
CA SER A 296 -24.07 2.81 -29.98
C SER A 296 -22.62 3.21 -30.30
N VAL A 297 -21.91 2.36 -31.05
CA VAL A 297 -20.56 2.65 -31.54
C VAL A 297 -20.66 3.15 -32.97
N PHE A 298 -19.97 4.24 -33.30
CA PHE A 298 -19.82 4.72 -34.67
C PHE A 298 -18.34 4.91 -35.01
N LEU A 299 -18.00 4.84 -36.29
CA LEU A 299 -16.65 5.09 -36.79
C LEU A 299 -16.48 6.58 -37.09
N GLY A 300 -15.48 7.23 -36.48
CA GLY A 300 -15.08 8.60 -36.76
C GLY A 300 -13.73 8.67 -37.48
N CYS A 301 -13.55 9.67 -38.34
CA CYS A 301 -12.28 9.90 -39.04
C CYS A 301 -11.11 10.19 -38.08
N LEU A 302 -9.92 9.67 -38.38
CA LEU A 302 -8.69 9.97 -37.64
C LEU A 302 -8.22 11.42 -37.78
N ASN A 303 -8.56 12.08 -38.90
CA ASN A 303 -8.21 13.49 -39.16
C ASN A 303 -9.17 14.51 -38.53
N PHE A 304 -9.93 14.13 -37.49
CA PHE A 304 -10.71 15.09 -36.71
C PHE A 304 -9.76 16.05 -35.95
N PRO A 305 -10.01 17.38 -35.91
CA PRO A 305 -11.25 18.09 -36.27
C PRO A 305 -11.39 18.52 -37.74
N SER A 306 -10.32 18.42 -38.53
CA SER A 306 -10.27 18.87 -39.93
C SER A 306 -11.21 18.09 -40.85
N CYS A 307 -11.43 16.81 -40.58
CA CYS A 307 -12.43 15.98 -41.24
C CYS A 307 -13.42 15.39 -40.22
N ARG A 308 -14.72 15.66 -40.42
CA ARG A 308 -15.82 15.19 -39.56
C ARG A 308 -16.62 14.04 -40.16
N GLY A 309 -16.00 13.20 -40.99
CA GLY A 309 -16.68 12.04 -41.59
C GLY A 309 -16.98 10.95 -40.55
N THR A 310 -18.20 10.43 -40.56
CA THR A 310 -18.67 9.36 -39.67
C THR A 310 -19.31 8.22 -40.44
N ARG A 311 -19.28 7.00 -39.90
CA ARG A 311 -20.01 5.82 -40.40
C ARG A 311 -20.66 5.07 -39.25
N SER A 312 -21.90 4.62 -39.44
CA SER A 312 -22.56 3.70 -38.49
C SER A 312 -22.04 2.29 -38.69
N LEU A 313 -21.85 1.55 -37.60
CA LEU A 313 -21.64 0.11 -37.66
C LEU A 313 -23.04 -0.53 -37.66
N GLU A 314 -23.56 -0.87 -38.84
CA GLU A 314 -24.73 -1.76 -38.89
C GLU A 314 -24.32 -3.14 -38.38
N PRO A 315 -25.12 -3.79 -37.52
CA PRO A 315 -24.86 -5.15 -37.11
C PRO A 315 -25.03 -6.04 -38.35
N GLU A 316 -23.95 -6.68 -38.80
CA GLU A 316 -24.04 -7.74 -39.80
C GLU A 316 -25.05 -8.78 -39.29
N SER A 317 -26.16 -8.89 -40.02
CA SER A 317 -27.13 -9.97 -39.90
C SER A 317 -26.40 -11.28 -40.13
N VAL A 318 -26.19 -12.04 -39.07
CA VAL A 318 -25.79 -13.45 -39.14
C VAL A 318 -26.93 -14.18 -39.83
N TYR A 319 -26.75 -14.53 -41.10
CA TYR A 319 -27.56 -15.53 -41.82
C TYR A 319 -27.11 -16.94 -41.41
#